data_AF-A0A837DWF6-F1
#
_entry.id   AF-A0A837DWF6-F1
#
_cell.length_a   1.000
_cell.length_b   1.000
_cell.length_c   1.000
_cell.angle_alpha   90.00
_cell.angle_beta   90.00
_cell.angle_gamma   90.00
#
_symmetry.space_group_name_H-M   'P 1'
#
loop_
_entity.id
_entity.type
_entity.pdbx_description
1 polymer ?
#
loop_
_entity_poly.entity_id
_entity_poly.type
_entity_poly.pdbx_seq_one_letter_code
_entity_poly.pdbx_strand_id
1 'polypeptide(L)'
;MKLNEEYIKVRDAKANEIGWARVEGDKIFLDNDFKNYEVGQEIKVNDEGEIVWAGPTLEERVKALDEKKKAEKLAENEKFVGAKVIRKDGVKGVATKATLEGITIEFEDGTSRRWQKDAVESHLEK
;
A
#
# COMPACT_ATOMS: atom_id res chain seq x y z
N MET A 1 24.61 22.84 -8.44
CA MET A 1 24.99 21.42 -8.68
C MET A 1 24.44 21.06 -10.05
N LYS A 2 25.27 20.64 -11.00
CA LYS A 2 24.79 20.04 -12.25
C LYS A 2 24.40 18.60 -11.89
N LEU A 3 23.12 18.25 -11.95
CA LEU A 3 22.78 16.84 -12.04
C LEU A 3 23.28 16.39 -13.40
N ASN A 4 24.29 15.52 -13.43
CA ASN A 4 24.69 14.85 -14.66
C ASN A 4 23.58 13.83 -14.96
N GLU A 5 22.49 14.30 -15.55
CA GLU A 5 21.44 13.45 -16.11
C GLU A 5 22.04 12.79 -17.36
N GLU A 6 22.59 11.58 -17.19
CA GLU A 6 23.12 10.79 -18.29
C GLU A 6 22.00 9.93 -18.87
N TYR A 7 21.79 10.00 -20.18
CA TYR A 7 20.82 9.16 -20.88
C TYR A 7 21.55 8.00 -21.53
N ILE A 8 21.09 6.78 -21.28
CA ILE A 8 21.61 5.57 -21.91
C ILE A 8 20.57 4.98 -22.85
N LYS A 9 21.05 4.35 -23.94
CA LYS A 9 20.18 3.54 -24.78
C LYS A 9 19.88 2.24 -24.08
N VAL A 10 18.61 1.86 -24.10
CA VAL A 10 18.14 0.61 -23.53
C VAL A 10 17.34 -0.18 -24.55
N ARG A 11 17.41 -1.51 -24.47
CA ARG A 11 16.70 -2.42 -25.35
C ARG A 11 15.82 -3.36 -24.55
N ASP A 12 14.56 -3.46 -24.92
CA ASP A 12 13.72 -4.57 -24.49
C ASP A 12 13.93 -5.75 -25.44
N ALA A 13 14.69 -6.75 -25.00
CA ALA A 13 14.93 -7.96 -25.79
C ALA A 13 13.63 -8.75 -26.08
N LYS A 14 12.60 -8.61 -25.23
CA LYS A 14 11.33 -9.36 -25.36
C LYS A 14 10.41 -8.78 -26.43
N ALA A 15 10.22 -7.46 -26.46
CA ALA A 15 9.46 -6.77 -27.50
C ALA A 15 10.29 -6.36 -28.72
N ASN A 16 11.62 -6.53 -28.65
CA ASN A 16 12.59 -6.07 -29.65
C ASN A 16 12.50 -4.55 -29.91
N GLU A 17 12.29 -3.79 -28.83
CA GLU A 17 12.15 -2.34 -28.85
C GLU A 17 13.43 -1.67 -28.33
N ILE A 18 13.74 -0.49 -28.85
CA ILE A 18 14.90 0.32 -28.43
C ILE A 18 14.37 1.66 -27.97
N GLY A 19 14.89 2.15 -26.85
CA GLY A 19 14.53 3.44 -26.30
C GLY A 19 15.64 4.01 -25.45
N TRP A 20 15.26 4.95 -24.59
CA TRP A 20 16.17 5.67 -23.73
C TRP A 20 15.75 5.52 -22.27
N ALA A 21 16.75 5.57 -21.41
CA ALA A 21 16.57 5.62 -19.98
C ALA A 21 17.47 6.71 -19.41
N ARG A 22 16.96 7.44 -18.42
CA ARG A 22 17.72 8.42 -17.66
C ARG A 22 18.44 7.73 -16.49
N VAL A 23 19.69 8.10 -16.26
CA VAL A 23 20.49 7.64 -15.13
C VAL A 23 20.52 8.74 -14.08
N GLU A 24 19.97 8.44 -12.91
CA GLU A 24 19.95 9.32 -11.74
C GLU A 24 20.77 8.66 -10.62
N GLY A 25 22.07 8.94 -10.59
CA GLY A 25 22.99 8.34 -9.64
C GLY A 25 23.21 6.86 -9.92
N ASP A 26 22.82 5.98 -8.99
CA ASP A 26 22.92 4.52 -9.12
C ASP A 26 21.67 3.89 -9.76
N LYS A 27 20.67 4.72 -10.10
CA LYS A 27 19.37 4.26 -10.58
C LYS A 27 19.14 4.64 -12.03
N ILE A 28 18.43 3.76 -12.74
CA ILE A 28 18.11 3.94 -14.14
C ILE A 28 16.59 3.92 -14.26
N PHE A 29 16.02 4.94 -14.89
CA PHE A 29 14.58 5.09 -15.09
C PHE A 29 14.28 5.18 -16.58
N LEU A 30 13.27 4.45 -17.03
CA LEU A 30 12.81 4.51 -18.41
C LEU A 30 12.31 5.91 -18.78
N ASP A 31 12.73 6.40 -19.94
CA ASP A 31 12.26 7.69 -20.49
C ASP A 31 11.19 7.49 -21.57
N ASN A 32 11.16 6.30 -22.19
CA ASN A 32 10.15 5.91 -23.16
C ASN A 32 9.17 4.88 -22.61
N ASP A 33 7.96 4.90 -23.16
CA ASP A 33 6.99 3.83 -22.99
C ASP A 33 7.36 2.65 -23.90
N PHE A 34 7.49 1.46 -23.31
CA PHE A 34 7.72 0.20 -24.01
C PHE A 34 6.47 -0.66 -23.89
N LYS A 35 6.32 -1.66 -24.77
CA LYS A 35 5.20 -2.60 -24.68
C LYS A 35 5.12 -3.34 -23.33
N ASN A 36 6.27 -3.55 -22.69
CA ASN A 36 6.40 -4.30 -21.44
C ASN A 36 6.75 -3.43 -20.22
N TYR A 37 7.05 -2.14 -20.41
CA TYR A 37 7.55 -1.27 -19.34
C TYR A 37 7.02 0.16 -19.50
N GLU A 38 6.70 0.80 -18.38
CA GLU A 38 6.15 2.16 -18.36
C GLU A 38 7.26 3.21 -18.26
N VAL A 39 7.01 4.40 -18.83
CA VAL A 39 7.87 5.57 -18.59
C VAL A 39 7.99 5.86 -17.09
N GLY A 40 9.21 6.13 -16.63
CA GLY A 40 9.54 6.39 -15.22
C GLY A 40 9.70 5.13 -14.36
N GLN A 41 9.54 3.93 -14.93
CA GLN A 41 9.80 2.67 -14.22
C GLN A 41 11.31 2.49 -13.99
N GLU A 42 11.68 2.09 -12.77
CA GLU A 42 13.08 1.78 -12.43
C GLU A 42 13.48 0.48 -13.16
N ILE A 43 14.59 0.50 -13.88
CA ILE A 43 15.10 -0.66 -14.61
C ILE A 43 16.56 -0.93 -14.26
N LYS A 44 17.00 -2.15 -14.56
CA LYS A 44 18.42 -2.51 -14.60
C LYS A 44 18.74 -3.06 -15.98
N VAL A 45 19.90 -2.68 -16.48
CA VAL A 45 20.41 -3.12 -17.77
C VAL A 45 21.71 -3.88 -17.62
N ASN A 46 22.02 -4.78 -18.57
CA ASN A 46 23.33 -5.40 -18.68
C ASN A 46 24.33 -4.50 -19.44
N ASP A 47 25.57 -4.97 -19.61
CA ASP A 47 26.63 -4.24 -20.34
C ASP A 47 26.29 -3.98 -21.82
N GLU A 48 25.35 -4.72 -22.40
CA GLU A 48 24.85 -4.55 -23.78
C GLU A 48 23.67 -3.57 -23.87
N GLY A 49 23.22 -3.02 -22.73
CA GLY A 49 22.08 -2.10 -22.65
C GLY A 49 20.72 -2.80 -22.70
N GLU A 50 20.66 -4.12 -22.50
CA GLU A 50 19.39 -4.86 -22.45
C GLU A 50 18.76 -4.82 -21.07
N ILE A 51 17.44 -4.61 -21.01
CA ILE A 51 16.67 -4.58 -19.76
C ILE A 51 16.62 -6.00 -19.18
N VAL A 52 17.36 -6.22 -18.09
CA VAL A 52 17.41 -7.51 -17.38
C VAL A 52 16.43 -7.57 -16.21
N TRP A 53 16.01 -6.41 -15.71
CA TRP A 53 15.04 -6.31 -14.63
C TRP A 53 14.30 -4.99 -14.73
N ALA A 54 13.01 -5.03 -14.42
CA ALA A 54 12.19 -3.85 -14.23
C ALA A 54 11.55 -3.93 -12.84
N GLY A 55 11.53 -2.79 -12.16
CA GLY A 55 10.87 -2.63 -10.87
C GLY A 55 9.36 -2.79 -10.98
N PRO A 56 8.64 -2.81 -9.85
CA PRO A 56 7.18 -2.93 -9.87
C PRO A 56 6.57 -1.75 -10.63
N THR A 57 5.55 -2.04 -11.43
CA THR A 57 4.79 -1.03 -12.16
C THR A 57 4.10 -0.06 -11.20
N LEU A 58 3.58 1.05 -11.74
CA LEU A 58 2.85 2.03 -10.94
C LEU A 58 1.62 1.38 -10.29
N GLU A 59 0.91 0.51 -11.03
CA GLU A 59 -0.20 -0.29 -10.51
C GLU A 59 0.22 -1.23 -9.39
N GLU A 60 1.33 -1.96 -9.53
CA GLU A 60 1.81 -2.87 -8.48
C GLU A 60 2.23 -2.11 -7.21
N ARG A 61 2.85 -0.93 -7.38
CA ARG A 61 3.18 -0.05 -6.26
C ARG A 61 1.93 0.47 -5.54
N VAL A 62 0.91 0.87 -6.29
CA VAL A 62 -0.37 1.33 -5.73
C VAL A 62 -1.07 0.19 -4.99
N LYS A 63 -1.08 -1.01 -5.56
CA LYS A 63 -1.67 -2.20 -4.93
C LYS A 63 -0.94 -2.56 -3.63
N ALA A 64 0.39 -2.56 -3.63
CA ALA A 64 1.18 -2.80 -2.43
C ALA A 64 0.96 -1.73 -1.34
N LEU A 65 0.78 -0.47 -1.73
CA LEU A 65 0.41 0.61 -0.80
C LEU A 65 -0.99 0.44 -0.24
N ASP A 66 -1.95 0.01 -1.07
CA ASP A 66 -3.33 -0.26 -0.65
C ASP A 66 -3.39 -1.45 0.33
N GLU A 67 -2.65 -2.53 0.05
CA GLU A 67 -2.52 -3.67 0.94
C GLU A 67 -1.85 -3.29 2.28
N LYS A 68 -0.80 -2.46 2.26
CA LYS A 68 -0.19 -1.93 3.48
C LYS A 68 -1.16 -1.08 4.29
N LYS A 69 -1.88 -0.16 3.65
CA LYS A 69 -2.89 0.67 4.33
C LYS A 69 -4.02 -0.17 4.92
N LYS A 70 -4.46 -1.21 4.21
CA LYS A 70 -5.44 -2.17 4.73
C LYS A 70 -4.88 -2.91 5.93
N ALA A 71 -3.65 -3.40 5.87
CA ALA A 71 -3.01 -4.08 7.00
C ALA A 71 -2.86 -3.15 8.22
N GLU A 72 -2.42 -1.90 8.02
CA GLU A 72 -2.34 -0.91 9.09
C GLU A 72 -3.71 -0.61 9.70
N LYS A 73 -4.74 -0.38 8.87
CA LYS A 73 -6.12 -0.15 9.35
C LYS A 73 -6.68 -1.34 10.11
N LEU A 74 -6.42 -2.56 9.66
CA LEU A 74 -6.84 -3.77 10.36
C LEU A 74 -6.13 -3.88 11.71
N ALA A 75 -4.80 -3.71 11.74
CA ALA A 75 -4.00 -3.75 12.95
C ALA A 75 -4.42 -2.67 13.96
N GLU A 76 -4.80 -1.48 13.50
CA GLU A 76 -5.36 -0.45 14.36
C GLU A 76 -6.71 -0.85 14.95
N ASN A 77 -7.61 -1.42 14.15
CA ASN A 77 -8.90 -1.91 14.65
C ASN A 77 -8.74 -3.09 15.61
N GLU A 78 -7.76 -3.98 15.38
CA GLU A 78 -7.48 -5.12 16.25
C GLU A 78 -7.03 -4.71 17.66
N LYS A 79 -6.39 -3.55 17.82
CA LYS A 79 -6.04 -3.02 19.16
C LYS A 79 -7.24 -2.79 20.06
N PHE A 80 -8.42 -2.62 19.47
CA PHE A 80 -9.66 -2.43 20.20
C PHE A 80 -10.35 -3.74 20.56
N VAL A 81 -9.91 -4.89 20.04
CA VAL A 81 -10.47 -6.18 20.45
C VAL A 81 -10.15 -6.43 21.92
N GLY A 82 -11.18 -6.75 22.71
CA GLY A 82 -11.13 -6.82 24.16
C GLY A 82 -11.41 -5.51 24.89
N ALA A 83 -11.51 -4.38 24.17
CA ALA A 83 -11.88 -3.11 24.77
C ALA A 83 -13.33 -3.15 25.27
N LYS A 84 -13.55 -2.58 26.45
CA LYS A 84 -14.87 -2.41 27.05
C LYS A 84 -15.42 -1.05 26.65
N VAL A 85 -16.66 -1.03 26.18
CA VAL A 85 -17.37 0.19 25.81
C VAL A 85 -18.70 0.27 26.53
N ILE A 86 -19.18 1.49 26.77
CA ILE A 86 -20.50 1.76 27.35
C ILE A 86 -21.29 2.60 26.36
N ARG A 87 -22.46 2.13 25.96
CA ARG A 87 -23.36 2.94 25.12
C ARG A 87 -23.94 4.12 25.89
N LYS A 88 -24.52 5.07 25.17
CA LYS A 88 -25.25 6.21 25.76
C LYS A 88 -26.43 5.77 26.66
N ASP A 89 -27.04 4.63 26.35
CA ASP A 89 -28.11 4.01 27.16
C ASP A 89 -27.58 3.26 28.40
N GLY A 90 -26.26 3.23 28.63
CA GLY A 90 -25.63 2.62 29.81
C GLY A 90 -25.32 1.13 29.67
N VAL A 91 -25.74 0.48 28.58
CA VAL A 91 -25.44 -0.94 28.32
C VAL A 91 -23.96 -1.09 27.97
N LYS A 92 -23.28 -2.00 28.67
CA LYS A 92 -21.87 -2.31 28.41
C LYS A 92 -21.71 -3.33 27.30
N GLY A 93 -20.59 -3.26 26.61
CA GLY A 93 -20.20 -4.24 25.62
C GLY A 93 -18.70 -4.40 25.53
N VAL A 94 -18.28 -5.48 24.89
CA VAL A 94 -16.89 -5.85 24.66
C VAL A 94 -16.67 -6.01 23.17
N ALA A 95 -15.60 -5.41 22.67
CA ALA A 95 -15.16 -5.63 21.31
C ALA A 95 -14.65 -7.06 21.15
N THR A 96 -15.25 -7.84 20.25
CA THR A 96 -14.90 -9.27 20.08
C THR A 96 -14.22 -9.56 18.76
N LYS A 97 -14.40 -8.72 17.75
CA LYS A 97 -13.77 -8.91 16.43
C LYS A 97 -13.47 -7.59 15.75
N ALA A 98 -12.33 -7.50 15.07
CA ALA A 98 -11.98 -6.38 14.21
C ALA A 98 -11.90 -6.82 12.75
N THR A 99 -12.36 -5.95 11.85
CA THR A 99 -12.23 -6.09 10.40
C THR A 99 -11.86 -4.75 9.79
N LEU A 100 -11.57 -4.72 8.48
CA LEU A 100 -11.31 -3.48 7.74
C LEU A 100 -12.50 -2.51 7.76
N GLU A 101 -13.71 -3.05 7.93
CA GLU A 101 -14.97 -2.31 7.94
C GLU A 101 -15.35 -1.77 9.33
N GLY A 102 -14.65 -2.19 10.39
CA GLY A 102 -14.90 -1.74 11.76
C GLY A 102 -14.68 -2.82 12.81
N ILE A 103 -15.13 -2.54 14.02
CA ILE A 103 -14.95 -3.37 15.21
C ILE A 103 -16.34 -3.84 15.66
N THR A 104 -16.55 -5.15 15.73
CA THR A 104 -17.76 -5.76 16.27
C THR A 104 -17.71 -5.73 17.80
N ILE A 105 -18.75 -5.17 18.40
CA ILE A 105 -18.98 -5.12 19.83
C ILE A 105 -20.17 -6.04 20.16
N GLU A 106 -20.00 -6.91 21.14
CA GLU A 106 -21.07 -7.69 21.75
C GLU A 106 -21.46 -7.05 23.08
N PHE A 107 -22.75 -6.80 23.27
CA PHE A 107 -23.28 -6.08 24.42
C PHE A 107 -24.01 -7.02 25.37
N GLU A 108 -24.09 -6.63 26.63
CA GLU A 108 -24.71 -7.44 27.70
C GLU A 108 -26.21 -7.68 27.46
N ASP A 109 -26.86 -6.84 26.64
CA ASP A 109 -28.25 -7.03 26.19
C ASP A 109 -28.42 -8.14 25.13
N GLY A 110 -27.34 -8.84 24.78
CA GLY A 110 -27.31 -9.92 23.79
C GLY A 110 -27.26 -9.43 22.34
N THR A 111 -27.20 -8.11 22.12
CA THR A 111 -27.08 -7.55 20.76
C THR A 111 -25.62 -7.36 20.37
N SER A 112 -25.34 -7.51 19.08
CA SER A 112 -24.02 -7.25 18.50
C SER A 112 -24.12 -6.15 17.45
N ARG A 113 -23.17 -5.21 17.47
CA ARG A 113 -23.10 -4.12 16.49
C ARG A 113 -21.68 -3.87 16.04
N ARG A 114 -21.54 -3.46 14.78
CA ARG A 114 -20.25 -3.06 14.20
C ARG A 114 -20.08 -1.56 14.32
N TRP A 115 -19.02 -1.12 14.98
CA TRP A 115 -18.69 0.28 15.20
C TRP A 115 -17.42 0.65 14.45
N GLN A 116 -17.31 1.92 14.03
CA GLN A 116 -16.04 2.46 13.54
C GLN A 116 -15.11 2.74 14.72
N LYS A 117 -13.80 2.82 14.45
CA LYS A 117 -12.76 3.12 15.46
C LYS A 117 -13.13 4.33 16.33
N ASP A 118 -13.49 5.45 15.71
CA ASP A 118 -13.84 6.70 16.41
C ASP A 118 -15.02 6.53 17.39
N ALA A 119 -15.98 5.68 17.02
CA ALA A 119 -17.13 5.38 17.86
C ALA A 119 -16.75 4.51 19.07
N VAL A 120 -15.83 3.55 18.89
CA VAL A 120 -15.29 2.74 19.98
C VAL A 120 -14.52 3.63 20.94
N GLU A 121 -13.59 4.46 20.45
CA GLU A 121 -12.79 5.39 21.25
C GLU A 121 -13.65 6.36 22.07
N SER A 122 -14.72 6.88 21.48
CA SER A 122 -15.62 7.82 22.16
C SER A 122 -16.43 7.21 23.30
N HIS A 123 -16.57 5.87 23.33
CA HIS A 123 -17.41 5.15 24.28
C HIS A 123 -16.61 4.17 25.14
N LEU A 124 -15.27 4.26 25.14
CA LEU A 124 -14.43 3.44 26.00
C LEU A 124 -14.82 3.64 27.47
N GLU A 125 -14.96 2.53 28.18
CA GLU A 125 -15.08 2.52 29.64
C GLU A 125 -13.76 3.04 30.22
N LYS A 126 -13.80 4.23 30.85
CA LYS A 126 -12.66 4.88 31.50
C LYS A 126 -12.43 4.35 32.91
#